data_AF-A0A6M4AT61-F1
#
_entry.id   AF-A0A6M4AT61-F1
#
_cell.length_a   1.000
_cell.length_b   1.000
_cell.length_c   1.000
_cell.angle_alpha   90.00
_cell.angle_beta   90.00
_cell.angle_gamma   90.00
#
_symmetry.space_group_name_H-M   'P 1'
#
loop_
_entity.id
_entity.type
_entity.pdbx_description
1 polymer ?
#
loop_
_entity_poly.entity_id
_entity_poly.type
_entity_poly.pdbx_seq_one_letter_code
_entity_poly.pdbx_strand_id
1 'polypeptide(L)'
;MTHSDEKRLEKLQGLLARLRRGENVQNRQLQTWLGEQGFKVFEDTWSNVVELRNTLTSKPGELIEYEMLLKKAIMLYNRGEAASLKGQASARRFHAKAQAAFEKALLRLEEMMGQDPSLQMWLDRHCDFTAQGTLSLDPIGMPRVITSRSPDNQSSVGSKLRSKRDCKIAAVEAEIERIRNPREESDDELIAQKLQRLRQMAGKR
;
A
#
# COMPACT_ATOMS: atom_id res chain seq x y z
N MET A 1 -18.01 25.85 -15.96
CA MET A 1 -16.59 26.01 -15.55
C MET A 1 -16.20 27.47 -15.74
N THR A 2 -15.41 28.04 -14.84
CA THR A 2 -14.89 29.41 -15.01
C THR A 2 -13.58 29.41 -15.81
N HIS A 3 -13.21 30.53 -16.43
CA HIS A 3 -11.93 30.65 -17.16
C HIS A 3 -10.69 30.45 -16.25
N SER A 4 -10.86 30.66 -14.94
CA SER A 4 -9.85 30.34 -13.92
C SER A 4 -9.67 28.82 -13.76
N ASP A 5 -10.76 28.06 -13.80
CA ASP A 5 -10.75 26.60 -13.66
C ASP A 5 -10.11 25.92 -14.87
N GLU A 6 -10.32 26.45 -16.09
CA GLU A 6 -9.70 25.94 -17.31
C GLU A 6 -8.17 26.04 -17.26
N LYS A 7 -7.64 27.22 -16.90
CA LYS A 7 -6.20 27.44 -16.74
C LYS A 7 -5.61 26.56 -15.65
N ARG A 8 -6.33 26.43 -14.53
CA ARG A 8 -5.92 25.57 -13.42
C ARG A 8 -5.86 24.11 -13.84
N LEU A 9 -6.87 23.65 -14.59
CA LEU A 9 -6.96 22.30 -15.13
C LEU A 9 -5.79 21.99 -16.09
N GLU A 10 -5.48 22.90 -17.01
CA GLU A 10 -4.34 22.78 -17.93
C GLU A 10 -3.02 22.59 -17.16
N LYS A 11 -2.82 23.41 -16.12
CA LYS A 11 -1.60 23.34 -15.29
C LYS A 11 -1.52 22.05 -14.50
N LEU A 12 -2.62 21.59 -13.91
CA LEU A 12 -2.68 20.30 -13.20
C LEU A 12 -2.43 19.12 -14.13
N GLN A 13 -2.98 19.12 -15.35
CA GLN A 13 -2.70 18.09 -16.36
C GLN A 13 -1.21 18.08 -16.76
N GLY A 14 -0.61 19.26 -16.94
CA GLY A 14 0.82 19.39 -17.18
C GLY A 14 1.68 18.82 -16.04
N LEU A 15 1.31 19.10 -14.78
CA LEU A 15 1.96 18.51 -13.60
C LEU A 15 1.81 16.98 -13.56
N LEU A 16 0.61 16.47 -13.84
CA LEU A 16 0.33 15.04 -13.86
C LEU A 16 1.19 14.32 -14.89
N ALA A 17 1.31 14.88 -16.11
CA ALA A 17 2.14 14.31 -17.16
C ALA A 17 3.62 14.24 -16.74
N ARG A 18 4.15 15.30 -16.11
CA ARG A 18 5.52 15.34 -15.58
C ARG A 18 5.74 14.30 -14.49
N LEU A 19 4.81 14.20 -13.53
CA LEU A 19 4.86 13.20 -12.46
C LEU A 19 4.84 11.78 -13.01
N ARG A 20 3.99 11.48 -14.00
CA ARG A 20 3.91 10.16 -14.65
C ARG A 20 5.18 9.81 -15.42
N ARG A 21 5.89 10.79 -15.98
CA ARG A 21 7.24 10.62 -16.55
C ARG A 21 8.35 10.44 -15.50
N GLY A 22 8.02 10.51 -14.22
CA GLY A 22 8.97 10.36 -13.12
C GLY A 22 9.71 11.65 -12.75
N GLU A 23 9.38 12.79 -13.37
CA GLU A 23 10.00 14.08 -13.08
C GLU A 23 9.69 14.56 -11.65
N ASN A 24 10.59 15.36 -11.10
CA ASN A 24 10.36 16.00 -9.81
C ASN A 24 9.48 17.25 -9.98
N VAL A 25 8.39 17.30 -9.21
CA VAL A 25 7.54 18.49 -9.06
C VAL A 25 7.74 19.04 -7.65
N GLN A 26 8.16 20.30 -7.54
CA GLN A 26 8.38 20.96 -6.26
C GLN A 26 7.06 21.13 -5.48
N ASN A 27 7.12 21.00 -4.15
CA ASN A 27 5.94 21.15 -3.29
C ASN A 27 5.29 22.52 -3.41
N ARG A 28 6.09 23.59 -3.56
CA ARG A 28 5.56 24.95 -3.80
C ARG A 28 4.70 25.01 -5.06
N GLN A 29 5.19 24.42 -6.17
CA GLN A 29 4.44 24.35 -7.43
C GLN A 29 3.15 23.55 -7.25
N LEU A 30 3.21 22.42 -6.53
CA LEU A 30 2.05 21.60 -6.24
C LEU A 30 1.00 22.37 -5.40
N GLN A 31 1.43 23.05 -4.34
CA GLN A 31 0.57 23.86 -3.47
C GLN A 31 -0.11 25.00 -4.23
N THR A 32 0.59 25.67 -5.14
CA THR A 32 0.02 26.73 -5.98
C THR A 32 -1.18 26.24 -6.79
N TRP A 33 -1.10 25.05 -7.39
CA TRP A 33 -2.16 24.55 -8.28
C TRP A 33 -3.21 23.69 -7.58
N LEU A 34 -2.85 22.98 -6.50
CA LEU A 34 -3.81 22.23 -5.66
C LEU A 34 -4.62 23.14 -4.72
N GLY A 35 -4.13 24.34 -4.44
CA GLY A 35 -4.70 25.18 -3.38
C GLY A 35 -4.44 24.60 -1.99
N GLU A 36 -4.87 25.32 -0.96
CA GLU A 36 -4.61 24.96 0.44
C GLU A 36 -5.23 23.61 0.81
N GLN A 37 -6.51 23.41 0.52
CA GLN A 37 -7.22 22.19 0.88
C GLN A 37 -6.66 20.95 0.14
N GLY A 38 -6.43 21.05 -1.17
CA GLY A 38 -5.89 19.93 -1.95
C GLY A 38 -4.45 19.59 -1.55
N PHE A 39 -3.65 20.59 -1.20
CA PHE A 39 -2.29 20.37 -0.71
C PHE A 39 -2.27 19.74 0.67
N LYS A 40 -3.17 20.15 1.57
CA LYS A 40 -3.32 19.54 2.91
C LYS A 40 -3.65 18.05 2.80
N VAL A 41 -4.58 17.67 1.92
CA VAL A 41 -4.91 16.25 1.67
C VAL A 41 -3.68 15.46 1.21
N PHE A 42 -2.83 16.04 0.36
CA PHE A 42 -1.57 15.43 -0.04
C PHE A 42 -0.61 15.24 1.16
N GLU A 43 -0.45 16.27 2.00
CA GLU A 43 0.44 16.23 3.17
C GLU A 43 -0.03 15.19 4.18
N ASP A 44 -1.32 15.16 4.51
CA ASP A 44 -1.91 14.18 5.42
C ASP A 44 -1.71 12.75 4.87
N THR A 45 -1.98 12.55 3.58
CA THR A 45 -1.77 11.24 2.92
C THR A 45 -0.31 10.81 3.00
N TRP A 46 0.63 11.74 2.75
CA TRP A 46 2.06 11.43 2.80
C TRP A 46 2.54 11.18 4.24
N SER A 47 2.05 11.93 5.23
CA SER A 47 2.36 11.73 6.65
C SER A 47 1.95 10.33 7.10
N ASN A 48 0.72 9.91 6.79
CA ASN A 48 0.22 8.58 7.11
C ASN A 48 1.10 7.46 6.52
N VAL A 49 1.61 7.65 5.30
CA VAL A 49 2.53 6.69 4.67
C VAL A 49 3.88 6.65 5.39
N VAL A 50 4.40 7.80 5.82
CA VAL A 50 5.66 7.89 6.57
C VAL A 50 5.51 7.23 7.94
N GLU A 51 4.42 7.52 8.66
CA GLU A 51 4.10 6.89 9.94
C GLU A 51 4.01 5.38 9.80
N LEU A 52 3.29 4.88 8.79
CA LEU A 52 3.23 3.45 8.50
C LEU A 52 4.61 2.85 8.23
N ARG A 53 5.49 3.55 7.48
CA ARG A 53 6.87 3.08 7.27
C ARG A 53 7.66 3.01 8.57
N ASN A 54 7.50 3.98 9.46
CA ASN A 54 8.17 4.00 10.75
C ASN A 54 7.71 2.84 11.63
N THR A 55 6.39 2.61 11.71
CA THR A 55 5.81 1.46 12.41
C THR A 55 6.34 0.13 11.87
N LEU A 56 6.49 0.01 10.55
CA LEU A 56 6.97 -1.22 9.92
C LEU A 56 8.50 -1.41 9.99
N THR A 57 9.24 -0.36 10.36
CA THR A 57 10.70 -0.45 10.52
C THR A 57 11.07 -1.23 11.79
N SER A 58 10.24 -1.15 12.85
CA SER A 58 10.43 -1.90 14.10
C SER A 58 9.94 -3.34 14.00
N LYS A 59 10.31 -4.05 12.93
CA LYS A 59 9.96 -5.47 12.74
C LYS A 59 10.63 -6.34 13.84
N PRO A 60 9.89 -7.27 14.47
CA PRO A 60 10.46 -8.23 15.42
C PRO A 60 11.64 -9.00 14.83
N GLY A 61 12.72 -9.14 15.61
CA GLY A 61 13.94 -9.80 15.17
C GLY A 61 13.75 -11.30 14.91
N GLU A 62 12.81 -11.90 15.63
CA GLU A 62 12.38 -13.29 15.54
C GLU A 62 11.93 -13.64 14.11
N LEU A 63 11.19 -12.73 13.46
CA LEU A 63 10.72 -12.94 12.09
C LEU A 63 11.86 -12.95 11.05
N ILE A 64 13.04 -12.42 11.38
CA ILE A 64 14.20 -12.46 10.48
C ILE A 64 14.62 -13.93 10.26
N GLU A 65 14.62 -14.73 11.31
CA GLU A 65 14.98 -16.15 11.21
C GLU A 65 13.97 -16.92 10.34
N TYR A 66 12.68 -16.69 10.57
CA TYR A 66 11.61 -17.26 9.77
C TYR A 66 11.76 -16.92 8.29
N GLU A 67 11.96 -15.64 7.96
CA GLU A 67 12.10 -15.19 6.57
C GLU A 67 13.30 -15.84 5.88
N MET A 68 14.42 -16.05 6.60
CA MET A 68 15.57 -16.77 6.05
C MET A 68 15.26 -18.24 5.74
N LEU A 69 14.53 -18.93 6.63
CA LEU A 69 14.11 -20.31 6.42
C LEU A 69 13.14 -20.41 5.23
N LEU A 70 12.13 -19.53 5.18
CA LEU A 70 11.17 -19.46 4.09
C LEU A 70 11.85 -19.18 2.75
N LYS A 71 12.79 -18.23 2.71
CA LYS A 71 13.57 -17.91 1.51
C LYS A 71 14.35 -19.12 0.99
N LYS A 72 14.96 -19.90 1.90
CA LYS A 72 15.66 -21.14 1.54
C LYS A 72 14.71 -22.18 0.95
N ALA A 73 13.52 -22.35 1.55
CA ALA A 73 12.51 -23.28 1.05
C ALA A 73 12.02 -22.90 -0.36
N ILE A 74 11.70 -21.61 -0.59
CA ILE A 74 11.31 -21.09 -1.89
C ILE A 74 12.42 -21.29 -2.94
N MET A 75 13.68 -21.06 -2.58
CA MET A 75 14.80 -21.28 -3.51
C MET A 75 14.91 -22.75 -3.93
N LEU A 76 14.71 -23.68 -3.00
CA LEU A 76 14.71 -25.12 -3.29
C LEU A 76 13.52 -25.51 -4.17
N TYR A 77 12.34 -24.95 -3.89
CA TYR A 77 11.13 -25.15 -4.67
C TYR A 77 11.33 -24.70 -6.12
N ASN A 78 11.77 -23.45 -6.32
CA ASN A 78 12.02 -22.88 -7.65
C ASN A 78 13.09 -23.66 -8.42
N ARG A 79 14.08 -24.22 -7.72
CA ARG A 79 15.07 -25.10 -8.33
C ARG A 79 14.48 -26.45 -8.77
N GLY A 80 13.52 -26.97 -8.01
CA GLY A 80 12.71 -28.13 -8.41
C GLY A 80 11.90 -27.84 -9.66
N GLU A 81 11.16 -26.72 -9.69
CA GLU A 81 10.38 -26.29 -10.85
C GLU A 81 11.26 -26.14 -12.09
N ALA A 82 12.40 -25.46 -11.97
CA ALA A 82 13.34 -25.30 -13.08
C ALA A 82 13.93 -26.64 -13.58
N ALA A 83 14.13 -27.61 -12.70
CA ALA A 83 14.59 -28.95 -13.06
C ALA A 83 13.46 -29.77 -13.72
N SER A 84 12.23 -29.63 -13.23
CA SER A 84 11.02 -30.27 -13.74
C SER A 84 10.73 -29.84 -15.17
N LEU A 85 10.76 -28.53 -15.44
CA LEU A 85 10.61 -27.96 -16.79
C LEU A 85 11.66 -28.48 -17.79
N LYS A 86 12.82 -28.91 -17.29
CA LYS A 86 13.91 -29.50 -18.09
C LYS A 86 13.85 -31.02 -18.17
N GLY A 87 12.82 -31.67 -17.62
CA GLY A 87 12.68 -33.12 -17.57
C GLY A 87 13.74 -33.84 -16.73
N GLN A 88 14.39 -33.13 -15.79
CA GLN A 88 15.47 -33.71 -14.99
C GLN A 88 14.94 -34.53 -13.81
N ALA A 89 15.43 -35.76 -13.66
CA ALA A 89 15.09 -36.63 -12.52
C ALA A 89 15.41 -36.01 -11.14
N SER A 90 16.31 -35.01 -11.10
CA SER A 90 16.66 -34.29 -9.86
C SER A 90 15.53 -33.42 -9.31
N ALA A 91 14.48 -33.13 -10.09
CA ALA A 91 13.34 -32.31 -9.67
C ALA A 91 12.69 -32.86 -8.40
N ARG A 92 12.37 -34.16 -8.36
CA ARG A 92 11.78 -34.83 -7.20
C ARG A 92 12.60 -34.62 -5.92
N ARG A 93 13.94 -34.69 -6.04
CA ARG A 93 14.84 -34.47 -4.90
C ARG A 93 14.78 -33.02 -4.41
N PHE A 94 14.69 -32.04 -5.31
CA PHE A 94 14.55 -30.63 -4.93
C PHE A 94 13.20 -30.33 -4.29
N HIS A 95 12.10 -30.88 -4.81
CA HIS A 95 10.78 -30.74 -4.19
C HIS A 95 10.73 -31.35 -2.79
N ALA A 96 11.28 -32.56 -2.59
CA ALA A 96 11.36 -33.17 -1.25
C ALA A 96 12.18 -32.31 -0.27
N LYS A 97 13.29 -31.73 -0.73
CA LYS A 97 14.08 -30.78 0.09
C LYS A 97 13.34 -29.48 0.37
N ALA A 98 12.56 -28.98 -0.59
CA ALA A 98 11.74 -27.79 -0.42
C ALA A 98 10.65 -28.02 0.61
N GLN A 99 9.92 -29.14 0.52
CA GLN A 99 8.90 -29.53 1.48
C GLN A 99 9.45 -29.59 2.90
N ALA A 100 10.56 -30.31 3.13
CA ALA A 100 11.20 -30.36 4.44
C ALA A 100 11.67 -28.98 4.95
N ALA A 101 12.08 -28.09 4.03
CA ALA A 101 12.46 -26.72 4.39
C ALA A 101 11.25 -25.84 4.73
N PHE A 102 10.11 -26.03 4.05
CA PHE A 102 8.85 -25.37 4.39
C PHE A 102 8.34 -25.81 5.75
N GLU A 103 8.34 -27.13 6.03
CA GLU A 103 7.97 -27.68 7.34
C GLU A 103 8.83 -27.06 8.45
N LYS A 104 10.15 -27.01 8.26
CA LYS A 104 11.06 -26.37 9.22
C LYS A 104 10.73 -24.90 9.44
N ALA A 105 10.43 -24.15 8.37
CA ALA A 105 10.06 -22.74 8.48
C ALA A 105 8.72 -22.59 9.24
N LEU A 106 7.74 -23.43 8.94
CA LEU A 106 6.41 -23.37 9.55
C LEU A 106 6.46 -23.73 11.04
N LEU A 107 7.19 -24.77 11.42
CA LEU A 107 7.41 -25.14 12.82
C LEU A 107 8.09 -24.01 13.61
N ARG A 108 9.08 -23.34 13.00
CA ARG A 108 9.71 -22.19 13.63
C ARG A 108 8.71 -21.04 13.83
N LEU A 109 7.83 -20.81 12.85
CA LEU A 109 6.76 -19.82 12.94
C LEU A 109 5.79 -20.13 14.08
N GLU A 110 5.32 -21.38 14.16
CA GLU A 110 4.42 -21.86 15.21
C GLU A 110 5.05 -21.68 16.60
N GLU A 111 6.32 -22.06 16.77
CA GLU A 111 7.05 -21.87 18.03
C GLU A 111 7.11 -20.40 18.44
N MET A 112 7.48 -19.49 17.53
CA MET A 112 7.55 -18.06 17.82
C MET A 112 6.17 -17.48 18.15
N MET A 113 5.12 -17.90 17.43
CA MET A 113 3.74 -17.44 17.70
C MET A 113 3.16 -18.01 18.99
N GLY A 114 3.59 -19.20 19.41
CA GLY A 114 3.26 -19.74 20.73
C GLY A 114 3.89 -18.94 21.87
N GLN A 115 5.04 -18.31 21.64
CA GLN A 115 5.71 -17.43 22.60
C GLN A 115 5.14 -16.00 22.57
N ASP A 116 4.93 -15.46 21.37
CA ASP A 116 4.38 -14.12 21.15
C ASP A 116 3.28 -14.15 20.09
N PRO A 117 2.00 -14.26 20.50
CA PRO A 117 0.87 -14.20 19.59
C PRO A 117 0.75 -12.86 18.83
N SER A 118 1.39 -11.78 19.30
CA SER A 118 1.34 -10.48 18.64
C SER A 118 2.03 -10.49 17.28
N LEU A 119 2.94 -11.44 17.03
CA LEU A 119 3.60 -11.65 15.74
C LEU A 119 2.61 -11.86 14.59
N GLN A 120 1.38 -12.32 14.87
CA GLN A 120 0.30 -12.42 13.89
C GLN A 120 0.08 -11.10 13.12
N MET A 121 0.23 -9.95 13.77
CA MET A 121 0.01 -8.65 13.13
C MET A 121 1.03 -8.31 12.05
N TRP A 122 2.17 -9.01 12.05
CA TRP A 122 3.26 -8.83 11.09
C TRP A 122 3.17 -9.77 9.90
N LEU A 123 2.21 -10.70 9.89
CA LEU A 123 2.01 -11.68 8.84
C LEU A 123 0.85 -11.28 7.93
N ASP A 124 0.97 -11.66 6.66
CA ASP A 124 0.04 -11.29 5.59
C ASP A 124 -1.27 -12.06 5.58
N ARG A 125 -1.37 -13.09 6.41
CA ARG A 125 -2.54 -13.96 6.57
C ARG A 125 -2.62 -14.48 8.00
N HIS A 126 -3.82 -14.92 8.38
CA HIS A 126 -4.01 -15.59 9.66
C HIS A 126 -3.27 -16.94 9.66
N CYS A 127 -2.50 -17.20 10.71
CA CYS A 127 -1.80 -18.46 10.91
C CYS A 127 -2.64 -19.34 11.82
N ASP A 128 -3.33 -20.30 11.22
CA ASP A 128 -4.00 -21.38 11.91
C ASP A 128 -3.18 -22.66 11.71
N PHE A 129 -2.58 -23.15 12.81
CA PHE A 129 -1.74 -24.34 12.84
C PHE A 129 -2.53 -25.62 13.15
N THR A 130 -3.85 -25.53 13.34
CA THR A 130 -4.70 -26.70 13.54
C THR A 130 -4.83 -27.51 12.25
N ALA A 131 -5.34 -28.74 12.37
CA ALA A 131 -5.59 -29.60 11.21
C ALA A 131 -6.63 -29.03 10.22
N GLN A 132 -7.39 -28.02 10.63
CA GLN A 132 -8.40 -27.33 9.82
C GLN A 132 -7.85 -26.03 9.19
N GLY A 133 -6.60 -25.66 9.48
CA GLY A 133 -5.97 -24.46 8.96
C GLY A 133 -5.77 -24.49 7.44
N THR A 134 -5.64 -23.30 6.85
CA THR A 134 -5.48 -23.12 5.39
C THR A 134 -4.02 -23.04 4.95
N LEU A 135 -3.07 -23.27 5.86
CA LEU A 135 -1.63 -23.19 5.56
C LEU A 135 -1.19 -24.42 4.76
N SER A 136 -0.31 -24.21 3.78
CA SER A 136 0.24 -25.28 2.97
C SER A 136 1.76 -25.11 2.73
N LEU A 137 2.44 -26.22 2.48
CA LEU A 137 3.90 -26.32 2.38
C LEU A 137 4.41 -25.96 0.98
N ASP A 138 4.00 -24.79 0.50
CA ASP A 138 4.35 -24.27 -0.82
C ASP A 138 4.47 -22.73 -0.81
N PRO A 139 5.05 -22.11 -1.85
CA PRO A 139 5.25 -20.66 -1.87
C PRO A 139 3.98 -19.82 -1.69
N ILE A 140 2.82 -20.34 -2.13
CA ILE A 140 1.54 -19.63 -2.09
C ILE A 140 0.93 -19.72 -0.71
N GLY A 141 0.96 -20.89 -0.07
CA GLY A 141 0.31 -21.12 1.23
C GLY A 141 1.08 -20.64 2.46
N MET A 142 2.41 -20.55 2.37
CA MET A 142 3.25 -20.13 3.49
C MET A 142 3.01 -18.65 3.88
N PRO A 143 2.82 -18.34 5.18
CA PRO A 143 2.72 -16.96 5.67
C PRO A 143 3.94 -16.11 5.30
N ARG A 144 3.74 -14.82 5.10
CA ARG A 144 4.82 -13.88 4.77
C ARG A 144 4.71 -12.65 5.63
N VAL A 145 5.84 -12.03 5.91
CA VAL A 145 5.82 -10.73 6.57
C VAL A 145 5.12 -9.72 5.67
N ILE A 146 4.24 -8.88 6.23
CA ILE A 146 3.46 -7.87 5.50
C ILE A 146 4.31 -6.91 4.64
N THR A 147 5.58 -6.72 4.99
CA THR A 147 6.53 -5.89 4.25
C THR A 147 7.21 -6.61 3.07
N SER A 148 6.95 -7.91 2.88
CA SER A 148 7.51 -8.71 1.80
C SER A 148 7.10 -8.18 0.43
N ARG A 149 8.02 -8.23 -0.54
CA ARG A 149 7.76 -7.85 -1.95
C ARG A 149 7.32 -9.03 -2.83
N SER A 150 7.10 -10.20 -2.25
CA SER A 150 6.64 -11.37 -3.01
C SER A 150 5.24 -11.11 -3.61
N PRO A 151 4.96 -11.61 -4.82
CA PRO A 151 3.61 -11.58 -5.39
C PRO A 151 2.62 -12.42 -4.59
N ASP A 152 3.10 -13.39 -3.81
CA ASP A 152 2.27 -14.26 -2.96
C ASP A 152 1.96 -13.59 -1.60
N ASN A 153 2.40 -12.34 -1.38
CA ASN A 153 2.05 -11.58 -0.18
C ASN A 153 0.58 -11.12 -0.27
N GLN A 154 -0.24 -11.59 0.67
CA GLN A 154 -1.69 -11.32 0.72
C GLN A 154 -2.05 -10.01 1.44
N SER A 155 -1.05 -9.29 1.97
CA SER A 155 -1.29 -8.06 2.71
C SER A 155 -1.62 -6.89 1.78
N SER A 156 -2.50 -6.02 2.25
CA SER A 156 -2.74 -4.70 1.62
C SER A 156 -1.67 -3.67 1.97
N VAL A 157 -0.63 -4.04 2.71
CA VAL A 157 0.39 -3.08 3.18
C VAL A 157 1.22 -2.55 2.03
N GLY A 158 1.56 -3.41 1.05
CA GLY A 158 2.28 -2.98 -0.15
C GLY A 158 1.57 -1.86 -0.92
N SER A 159 0.24 -1.94 -1.07
CA SER A 159 -0.55 -0.90 -1.75
C SER A 159 -0.66 0.40 -0.94
N LYS A 160 -0.56 0.32 0.40
CA LYS A 160 -0.53 1.48 1.29
C LYS A 160 0.82 2.19 1.30
N LEU A 161 1.93 1.48 1.07
CA LEU A 161 3.30 2.01 1.07
C LEU A 161 3.69 2.80 -0.20
N ARG A 162 2.78 3.61 -0.72
CA ARG A 162 2.92 4.42 -1.94
C ARG A 162 4.14 5.34 -1.90
N SER A 163 4.77 5.59 -3.05
CA SER A 163 5.86 6.56 -3.11
C SER A 163 5.35 7.99 -2.92
N LYS A 164 6.23 8.94 -2.55
CA LYS A 164 5.83 10.36 -2.45
C LYS A 164 5.27 10.88 -3.76
N ARG A 165 5.82 10.39 -4.88
CA ARG A 165 5.35 10.71 -6.23
C ARG A 165 3.93 10.22 -6.47
N ASP A 166 3.61 8.99 -6.06
CA ASP A 166 2.26 8.43 -6.21
C ASP A 166 1.24 9.21 -5.37
N CYS A 167 1.62 9.64 -4.16
CA CYS A 167 0.79 10.55 -3.36
C CYS A 167 0.54 11.89 -4.07
N LYS A 168 1.55 12.45 -4.75
CA LYS A 168 1.38 13.67 -5.57
C LYS A 168 0.48 13.42 -6.77
N ILE A 169 0.64 12.30 -7.47
CA ILE A 169 -0.21 11.90 -8.61
C ILE A 169 -1.66 11.82 -8.15
N ALA A 170 -1.93 11.08 -7.08
CA ALA A 170 -3.29 10.90 -6.55
C ALA A 170 -3.93 12.23 -6.15
N ALA A 171 -3.17 13.15 -5.53
CA ALA A 171 -3.68 14.47 -5.16
C ALA A 171 -4.02 15.33 -6.39
N VAL A 172 -3.18 15.30 -7.43
CA VAL A 172 -3.44 16.01 -8.69
C VAL A 172 -4.62 15.42 -9.44
N GLU A 173 -4.74 14.10 -9.49
CA GLU A 173 -5.89 13.41 -10.11
C GLU A 173 -7.20 13.73 -9.39
N ALA A 174 -7.21 13.69 -8.06
CA ALA A 174 -8.37 14.05 -7.25
C ALA A 174 -8.80 15.50 -7.49
N GLU A 175 -7.84 16.43 -7.63
CA GLU A 175 -8.16 17.84 -7.87
C GLU A 175 -8.65 18.09 -9.30
N ILE A 176 -8.08 17.40 -10.30
CA ILE A 176 -8.59 17.42 -11.67
C ILE A 176 -10.03 16.92 -11.70
N GLU A 177 -10.31 15.83 -11.00
CA GLU A 177 -11.64 15.24 -10.93
C GLU A 177 -12.63 16.19 -10.25
N ARG A 178 -12.24 16.83 -9.14
CA ARG A 178 -13.04 17.84 -8.45
C ARG A 178 -13.40 19.03 -9.34
N ILE A 179 -12.48 19.46 -10.22
CA ILE A 179 -12.72 20.57 -11.16
C ILE A 179 -13.65 20.13 -12.30
N ARG A 180 -13.49 18.91 -12.82
CA ARG A 180 -14.32 18.37 -13.90
C ARG A 180 -15.74 18.04 -13.45
N ASN A 181 -15.84 17.47 -12.25
CA ASN A 181 -17.07 17.00 -11.63
C ASN A 181 -17.26 17.74 -10.29
N PRO A 182 -17.57 19.06 -10.35
CA PRO A 182 -17.92 19.80 -9.14
C PRO A 182 -19.14 19.13 -8.51
N ARG A 183 -19.07 18.84 -7.20
CA ARG A 183 -20.23 18.35 -6.45
C ARG A 183 -21.36 19.36 -6.61
N GLU A 184 -22.58 18.89 -6.88
CA GLU A 184 -23.77 19.72 -6.70
C GLU A 184 -23.83 20.10 -5.21
N GLU A 185 -23.81 21.40 -4.91
CA GLU A 185 -24.02 21.88 -3.55
C GLU A 185 -25.38 21.38 -3.09
N SER A 186 -25.46 20.79 -1.89
CA SER A 186 -26.76 20.35 -1.37
C SER A 186 -27.64 21.57 -1.10
N ASP A 187 -28.98 21.40 -1.20
CA ASP A 187 -29.93 22.48 -0.91
C ASP A 187 -29.68 23.11 0.48
N ASP A 188 -29.26 22.30 1.45
CA ASP A 188 -28.90 22.73 2.80
C ASP A 188 -27.67 23.67 2.82
N GLU A 189 -26.64 23.39 2.01
CA GLU A 189 -25.46 24.26 1.88
C GLU A 189 -25.81 25.58 1.19
N LEU A 190 -26.70 25.56 0.20
CA LEU A 190 -27.20 26.76 -0.46
C LEU A 190 -28.02 27.65 0.50
N ILE A 191 -28.88 27.03 1.31
CA ILE A 191 -29.70 27.71 2.31
C ILE A 191 -28.79 28.34 3.37
N ALA A 192 -27.77 27.62 3.84
CA ALA A 192 -26.80 28.13 4.80
C ALA A 192 -26.01 29.34 4.25
N GLN A 193 -25.53 29.27 3.00
CA GLN A 193 -24.84 30.40 2.35
C GLN A 193 -25.74 31.63 2.20
N LYS A 194 -27.02 31.45 1.81
CA LYS A 194 -27.99 32.56 1.70
C LYS A 194 -28.26 33.21 3.06
N LEU A 195 -28.46 32.42 4.12
CA LEU A 195 -28.63 32.91 5.49
C LEU A 195 -27.40 33.69 5.97
N GLN A 196 -26.20 33.23 5.63
CA GLN A 196 -24.95 33.88 6.01
C GLN A 196 -24.77 35.23 5.29
N ARG A 197 -25.10 35.30 3.99
CA ARG A 197 -25.11 36.57 3.23
C ARG A 197 -26.14 37.57 3.78
N LEU A 198 -27.34 37.11 4.13
CA LEU A 198 -28.38 37.96 4.74
C LEU A 198 -27.92 38.54 6.09
N ARG A 199 -27.27 37.73 6.94
CA ARG A 199 -26.69 38.20 8.21
C ARG A 199 -25.59 39.25 8.00
N GLN A 200 -24.73 39.09 7.00
CA GLN A 200 -23.68 40.07 6.67
C GLN A 200 -24.25 41.39 6.13
N MET A 201 -25.38 41.35 5.42
CA MET A 201 -26.07 42.56 4.97
C MET A 201 -26.83 43.27 6.10
N ALA A 202 -27.36 42.51 7.07
CA ALA A 202 -28.08 43.06 8.21
C ALA A 202 -27.17 43.73 9.25
N GLY A 203 -25.92 43.27 9.41
CA GLY A 203 -24.94 43.83 10.35
C GLY A 203 -24.20 45.10 9.88
N LYS A 204 -24.59 45.67 8.73
CA LYS A 204 -23.94 46.86 8.12
C LYS A 204 -24.75 48.16 8.29
N ARG A 205 -25.70 48.22 9.22
CA ARG A 205 -26.50 49.40 9.56
C ARG A 205 -26.15 49.94 10.95
#